data_AF-A0A7C5E9K6-F1
#
_entry.id   AF-A0A7C5E9K6-F1
#
_cell.length_a   1.000
_cell.length_b   1.000
_cell.length_c   1.000
_cell.angle_alpha   90.00
_cell.angle_beta   90.00
_cell.angle_gamma   90.00
#
_symmetry.space_group_name_H-M   'P 1'
#
loop_
_entity.id
_entity.type
_entity.pdbx_description
1 polymer ?
#
loop_
_entity_poly.entity_id
_entity_poly.type
_entity_poly.pdbx_seq_one_letter_code
_entity_poly.pdbx_strand_id
1 'polypeptide(L)'
;MKKRKKYINLLSSKGRNDFYKTPEWRNTREIVLREEIYCRECLKKGIYKIATEVDHIIDIKKDPSKALDRNNLQALCKECHSKKTFNSNISFQHIKYEGVNKKWKIYKIKFVVYLSSFRVRSLKLFT
;
A
#
# COMPACT_ATOMS: atom_id res chain seq x y z
N MET A 1 -26.46 -6.74 -11.43
CA MET A 1 -26.40 -7.71 -10.30
C MET A 1 -25.56 -8.97 -10.56
N LYS A 2 -25.40 -9.50 -11.80
CA LYS A 2 -24.65 -10.74 -12.08
C LYS A 2 -23.12 -10.67 -11.89
N LYS A 3 -22.47 -9.52 -12.16
CA LYS A 3 -21.00 -9.36 -12.02
C LYS A 3 -20.50 -9.50 -10.57
N ARG A 4 -21.33 -9.15 -9.57
CA ARG A 4 -20.97 -9.15 -8.14
C ARG A 4 -20.64 -10.57 -7.61
N LYS A 5 -21.40 -11.59 -8.01
CA LYS A 5 -21.20 -12.97 -7.54
C LYS A 5 -19.96 -13.65 -8.14
N LYS A 6 -19.54 -13.25 -9.36
CA LYS A 6 -18.46 -13.91 -10.10
C LYS A 6 -17.12 -13.86 -9.38
N TYR A 7 -16.72 -12.67 -8.89
CA TYR A 7 -15.40 -12.48 -8.27
C TYR A 7 -15.34 -12.92 -6.81
N ILE A 8 -16.47 -12.91 -6.08
CA ILE A 8 -16.52 -13.35 -4.68
C ILE A 8 -16.02 -14.80 -4.53
N ASN A 9 -16.36 -15.69 -5.45
CA ASN A 9 -15.92 -17.09 -5.42
C ASN A 9 -14.41 -17.25 -5.72
N LEU A 10 -13.87 -16.46 -6.66
CA LEU A 10 -12.45 -16.45 -7.03
C LEU A 10 -11.55 -15.84 -5.96
N LEU A 11 -12.12 -15.03 -5.05
CA LEU A 11 -11.41 -14.36 -3.96
C LEU A 11 -11.47 -15.14 -2.64
N SER A 12 -12.08 -16.33 -2.64
CA SER A 12 -12.14 -17.21 -1.47
C SER A 12 -10.73 -17.72 -1.08
N SER A 13 -10.54 -18.03 0.20
CA SER A 13 -9.25 -18.32 0.85
C SER A 13 -8.42 -19.44 0.20
N LYS A 14 -9.05 -20.31 -0.59
CA LYS A 14 -8.44 -21.47 -1.28
C LYS A 14 -7.86 -21.13 -2.67
N GLY A 15 -8.11 -19.94 -3.23
CA GLY A 15 -7.77 -19.60 -4.63
C GLY A 15 -7.35 -18.15 -4.89
N ARG A 16 -6.69 -17.48 -3.94
CA ARG A 16 -6.34 -16.04 -3.99
C ARG A 16 -5.63 -15.54 -5.26
N ASN A 17 -5.02 -16.43 -6.05
CA ASN A 17 -4.28 -16.05 -7.26
C ASN A 17 -5.10 -16.12 -8.55
N ASP A 18 -6.31 -16.67 -8.54
CA ASP A 18 -7.02 -16.93 -9.81
C ASP A 18 -7.70 -15.69 -10.38
N PHE A 19 -8.12 -14.74 -9.53
CA PHE A 19 -8.58 -13.43 -9.97
C PHE A 19 -7.55 -12.72 -10.85
N TYR A 20 -6.29 -12.68 -10.40
CA TYR A 20 -5.21 -12.01 -11.11
C TYR A 20 -4.82 -12.69 -12.43
N LYS A 21 -5.26 -13.93 -12.65
CA LYS A 21 -5.08 -14.65 -13.93
C LYS A 21 -6.22 -14.35 -14.92
N THR A 22 -7.34 -13.79 -14.47
CA THR A 22 -8.49 -13.53 -15.34
C THR A 22 -8.15 -12.54 -16.47
N PRO A 23 -8.69 -12.73 -17.68
CA PRO A 23 -8.55 -11.76 -18.77
C PRO A 23 -9.07 -10.37 -18.38
N GLU A 24 -10.16 -10.32 -17.60
CA GLU A 24 -10.75 -9.05 -17.18
C GLU A 24 -9.78 -8.23 -16.31
N TRP A 25 -9.05 -8.88 -15.38
CA TRP A 25 -8.01 -8.20 -14.61
C TRP A 25 -6.86 -7.74 -15.51
N ARG A 26 -6.34 -8.61 -16.39
CA ARG A 26 -5.21 -8.27 -17.27
C ARG A 26 -5.52 -7.07 -18.16
N ASN A 27 -6.68 -7.08 -18.81
CA ASN A 27 -7.12 -5.96 -19.64
C ASN A 27 -7.29 -4.67 -18.83
N THR A 28 -7.92 -4.76 -17.65
CA THR A 28 -8.11 -3.58 -16.78
C THR A 28 -6.77 -3.02 -16.31
N ARG A 29 -5.82 -3.89 -15.93
CA ARG A 29 -4.46 -3.53 -15.51
C ARG A 29 -3.72 -2.76 -16.61
N GLU A 30 -3.78 -3.25 -17.85
CA GLU A 30 -3.14 -2.58 -18.98
C GLU A 30 -3.72 -1.20 -19.25
N ILE A 31 -5.04 -1.06 -19.18
CA ILE A 31 -5.70 0.24 -19.37
C ILE A 31 -5.28 1.21 -18.25
N VAL A 32 -5.25 0.77 -16.98
CA VAL A 32 -4.80 1.62 -15.86
C VAL A 32 -3.36 2.08 -16.06
N LEU A 33 -2.43 1.20 -16.45
CA LEU A 33 -1.03 1.58 -16.67
C LEU A 33 -0.84 2.50 -17.87
N ARG A 34 -1.72 2.43 -18.87
CA ARG A 34 -1.70 3.32 -20.03
C ARG A 34 -2.21 4.72 -19.69
N GLU A 35 -3.28 4.81 -18.89
CA GLU A 35 -3.87 6.09 -18.47
C GLU A 35 -3.05 6.77 -17.37
N GLU A 36 -2.43 5.99 -16.48
CA GLU A 36 -1.61 6.47 -15.37
C GLU A 36 -0.16 5.98 -15.50
N ILE A 37 0.59 6.63 -16.39
CA ILE A 37 1.97 6.26 -16.72
C ILE A 37 2.90 6.39 -15.50
N TYR A 38 2.64 7.38 -14.63
CA TYR A 38 3.47 7.65 -13.45
C TYR A 38 2.82 7.15 -12.16
N CYS A 39 3.66 6.70 -11.23
CA CYS A 39 3.27 6.27 -9.89
C CYS A 39 2.52 7.39 -9.17
N ARG A 40 1.27 7.13 -8.80
CA ARG A 40 0.38 8.10 -8.14
C ARG A 40 0.96 8.63 -6.83
N GLU A 41 1.64 7.79 -6.05
CA GLU A 41 2.29 8.18 -4.79
C GLU A 41 3.57 8.98 -4.98
N CYS A 42 4.30 8.77 -6.08
CA CYS A 42 5.46 9.58 -6.43
C CYS A 42 5.03 10.95 -6.98
N LEU A 43 4.00 10.98 -7.84
CA LEU A 43 3.45 12.21 -8.41
C LEU A 43 2.96 13.19 -7.33
N LYS A 44 2.32 12.69 -6.26
CA LYS A 44 1.92 13.51 -5.09
C LYS A 44 3.10 14.27 -4.45
N LYS A 45 4.33 13.83 -4.69
CA LYS A 45 5.57 14.42 -4.18
C LYS A 45 6.35 15.19 -5.26
N GLY A 46 5.77 15.38 -6.44
CA GLY A 46 6.44 15.98 -7.59
C GLY A 46 7.48 15.08 -8.26
N ILE A 47 7.47 13.77 -7.98
CA ILE A 47 8.44 12.81 -8.53
C ILE A 47 7.80 12.04 -9.69
N TYR A 48 8.36 12.19 -10.89
CA TYR A 48 7.92 11.48 -12.10
C TYR A 48 8.60 10.12 -12.21
N LYS A 49 8.01 9.11 -11.56
CA LYS A 49 8.50 7.72 -11.62
C LYS A 49 7.49 6.85 -12.34
N ILE A 50 7.92 6.06 -13.31
CA ILE A 50 7.05 5.16 -14.07
C ILE A 50 6.37 4.14 -13.14
N ALA A 51 5.06 3.97 -13.32
CA ALA A 51 4.30 2.93 -12.66
C ALA A 51 4.51 1.59 -13.38
N THR A 52 4.67 0.53 -12.60
CA THR A 52 4.87 -0.83 -13.11
C THR A 52 3.82 -1.80 -12.61
N GLU A 53 3.08 -1.42 -11.56
CA GLU A 53 2.07 -2.23 -10.89
C GLU A 53 0.76 -1.47 -10.74
N VAL A 54 -0.34 -2.23 -10.66
CA VAL A 54 -1.67 -1.70 -10.36
C VAL A 54 -2.11 -2.27 -9.03
N ASP A 55 -2.57 -1.38 -8.15
CA ASP A 55 -2.96 -1.68 -6.79
C ASP A 55 -4.40 -1.27 -6.52
N HIS A 56 -5.09 -2.03 -5.67
CA HIS A 56 -6.42 -1.67 -5.17
C HIS A 56 -6.32 -0.68 -4.01
N ILE A 57 -6.93 0.50 -4.14
CA ILE A 57 -7.02 1.51 -3.08
C ILE A 57 -7.75 0.93 -1.87
N ILE A 58 -8.95 0.40 -2.10
CA ILE A 58 -9.68 -0.45 -1.15
C ILE A 58 -9.37 -1.90 -1.52
N ASP A 59 -8.69 -2.61 -0.60
CA ASP A 59 -8.32 -4.01 -0.77
C ASP A 59 -9.53 -4.84 -1.25
N ILE A 60 -9.31 -5.63 -2.29
CA ILE A 60 -10.30 -6.51 -2.91
C ILE A 60 -10.95 -7.48 -1.91
N LYS A 61 -10.27 -7.82 -0.80
CA LYS A 61 -10.84 -8.62 0.30
C LYS A 61 -11.89 -7.87 1.11
N LYS A 62 -11.75 -6.55 1.22
CA LYS A 62 -12.68 -5.68 1.96
C LYS A 62 -13.92 -5.39 1.12
N ASP A 63 -13.73 -5.12 -0.17
CA ASP A 63 -14.84 -4.87 -1.09
C ASP A 63 -14.60 -5.51 -2.48
N PRO A 64 -15.00 -6.78 -2.64
CA PRO A 64 -14.90 -7.49 -3.92
C PRO A 64 -15.67 -6.83 -5.07
N SER A 65 -16.67 -5.99 -4.77
CA SER A 65 -17.47 -5.35 -5.82
C SER A 65 -16.68 -4.31 -6.60
N LYS A 66 -15.59 -3.80 -6.00
CA LYS A 66 -14.67 -2.80 -6.58
C LYS A 66 -13.41 -3.43 -7.20
N ALA A 67 -13.39 -4.74 -7.41
CA ALA A 67 -12.24 -5.47 -7.93
C ALA A 67 -11.71 -4.95 -9.28
N LEU A 68 -12.60 -4.49 -10.15
CA LEU A 68 -12.30 -3.95 -11.49
C LEU A 68 -12.78 -2.49 -11.65
N ASP A 69 -13.13 -1.83 -10.55
CA ASP A 69 -13.54 -0.42 -10.59
C ASP A 69 -12.32 0.45 -10.83
N ARG A 70 -12.28 1.18 -11.94
CA ARG A 70 -11.18 2.07 -12.33
C ARG A 70 -10.86 3.10 -11.24
N ASN A 71 -11.87 3.59 -10.52
CA ASN A 71 -11.68 4.57 -9.45
C ASN A 71 -11.07 3.96 -8.18
N ASN A 72 -11.16 2.64 -8.03
CA ASN A 72 -10.55 1.90 -6.93
C ASN A 72 -9.15 1.36 -7.28
N LEU A 73 -8.66 1.60 -8.49
CA LEU A 73 -7.34 1.18 -8.94
C LEU A 73 -6.40 2.38 -9.01
N GLN A 74 -5.12 2.13 -8.74
CA GLN A 74 -4.06 3.13 -8.84
C GLN A 74 -2.78 2.51 -9.41
N ALA A 75 -2.10 3.27 -10.26
CA ALA A 75 -0.80 2.87 -10.80
C ALA A 75 0.33 3.25 -9.83
N LEU A 76 1.18 2.29 -9.48
CA LEU A 76 2.29 2.46 -8.54
C LEU A 76 3.60 1.92 -9.11
N CYS A 77 4.72 2.51 -8.70
CA CYS A 77 6.03 1.89 -8.86
C CYS A 77 6.19 0.75 -7.84
N LYS A 78 7.11 -0.18 -8.11
CA LYS A 78 7.37 -1.35 -7.27
C LYS A 78 7.64 -1.01 -5.80
N GLU A 79 8.38 0.06 -5.50
CA GLU A 79 8.69 0.42 -4.11
C GLU A 79 7.47 0.95 -3.36
N CYS A 80 6.68 1.83 -3.98
CA CYS A 80 5.45 2.34 -3.39
C CYS A 80 4.43 1.21 -3.17
N HIS A 81 4.29 0.31 -4.14
CA HIS A 81 3.45 -0.88 -4.02
C HIS A 81 3.87 -1.79 -2.84
N SER A 82 5.17 -2.07 -2.74
CA SER A 82 5.73 -2.91 -1.67
C SER A 82 5.52 -2.26 -0.30
N LYS A 83 5.74 -0.94 -0.19
CA LYS A 83 5.50 -0.18 1.05
C LYS A 83 4.03 -0.23 1.49
N LYS A 84 3.08 -0.06 0.56
CA LYS A 84 1.65 -0.17 0.87
C LYS A 84 1.29 -1.58 1.35
N THR A 85 1.76 -2.60 0.65
CA THR A 85 1.54 -4.01 1.03
C THR A 85 2.04 -4.26 2.45
N PHE A 86 3.27 -3.84 2.77
CA PHE A 86 3.84 -3.98 4.11
C PHE A 86 3.01 -3.26 5.19
N ASN A 87 2.67 -2.00 4.97
CA ASN A 87 1.86 -1.22 5.91
C ASN A 87 0.47 -1.85 6.13
N SER A 88 -0.14 -2.36 5.07
CA SER A 88 -1.43 -3.06 5.17
C SER A 88 -1.30 -4.30 6.05
N ASN A 89 -0.25 -5.11 5.87
CA ASN A 89 0.00 -6.29 6.69
C ASN A 89 0.22 -5.95 8.17
N ILE A 90 0.97 -4.89 8.48
CA ILE A 90 1.14 -4.41 9.87
C ILE A 90 -0.20 -3.98 10.46
N SER A 91 -1.02 -3.23 9.73
CA SER A 91 -2.33 -2.78 10.22
C SER A 91 -3.26 -3.97 10.52
N PHE A 92 -3.23 -5.01 9.68
CA PHE A 92 -3.96 -6.25 9.94
C PHE A 92 -3.42 -7.02 11.14
N GLN A 93 -2.11 -6.94 11.40
CA GLN A 93 -1.49 -7.52 12.58
C GLN A 93 -1.97 -6.78 13.83
N HIS A 94 -1.81 -5.46 13.91
CA HIS A 94 -2.26 -4.66 15.05
C HIS A 94 -3.73 -4.87 15.42
N ILE A 95 -4.66 -4.87 14.45
CA ILE A 95 -6.08 -5.11 14.71
C ILE A 95 -6.35 -6.49 15.34
N LYS A 96 -5.56 -7.51 14.99
CA LYS A 96 -5.66 -8.83 15.64
C LYS A 96 -5.04 -8.86 17.04
N TYR A 97 -3.96 -8.12 17.27
CA TYR A 97 -3.27 -8.08 18.56
C TYR A 97 -3.97 -7.19 19.59
N GLU A 98 -4.67 -6.13 19.17
CA GLU A 98 -5.45 -5.25 20.07
C GLU A 98 -6.71 -5.92 20.65
N GLY A 99 -7.13 -7.06 20.08
CA GLY A 99 -8.24 -7.88 20.59
C GLY A 99 -7.87 -8.95 21.63
N VAL A 100 -6.61 -9.06 22.05
CA VAL A 100 -6.17 -10.07 23.03
C VAL A 100 -5.46 -9.39 24.20
N ASN A 101 -6.24 -9.04 25.22
CA ASN A 101 -5.77 -8.42 26.44
C ASN A 101 -4.89 -9.39 27.25
N LYS A 102 -3.57 -9.37 27.06
CA LYS A 102 -2.57 -9.95 27.97
C LYS A 102 -1.31 -9.07 28.02
N LYS A 103 -1.31 -8.15 28.98
CA LYS A 103 -0.18 -7.54 29.71
C LYS A 103 1.21 -7.69 29.04
N TRP A 104 1.72 -6.62 28.44
CA TRP A 104 3.12 -6.56 27.99
C TRP A 104 3.92 -5.54 28.80
N LYS A 105 5.00 -6.02 29.45
CA LYS A 105 6.10 -5.16 29.92
C LYS A 105 6.82 -4.64 28.68
N ILE A 106 6.72 -3.33 28.46
CA ILE A 106 7.29 -2.64 27.31
C ILE A 106 8.82 -2.62 27.46
N TYR A 107 9.54 -3.37 26.61
CA TYR A 107 10.96 -3.09 26.38
C TYR A 107 11.06 -2.03 25.28
N LYS A 108 11.55 -0.85 25.66
CA LYS A 108 11.82 0.30 24.81
C LYS A 108 12.75 -0.10 23.65
N ILE A 109 12.22 -0.11 22.42
CA ILE A 109 13.07 0.00 21.23
C ILE A 109 13.08 1.48 20.83
N LYS A 110 14.18 2.17 21.14
CA LYS A 110 14.46 3.52 20.67
C LYS A 110 14.64 3.48 19.15
N PHE A 111 13.67 3.98 18.38
CA PHE A 111 13.91 4.35 17.00
C PHE A 111 14.33 5.82 16.97
N VAL A 112 15.64 6.05 16.86
CA VAL A 112 16.25 7.38 16.77
C VAL A 112 15.82 8.02 15.46
N VAL A 113 15.08 9.12 15.55
CA VAL A 113 14.80 10.00 14.42
C VAL A 113 16.07 10.81 14.15
N TYR A 114 16.79 10.46 13.09
CA TYR A 114 17.89 11.28 12.59
C TYR A 114 17.28 12.40 11.71
N LEU A 115 16.92 13.52 12.35
CA LEU A 115 16.68 14.77 11.64
C LEU A 115 17.87 15.71 11.89
N SER A 116 18.54 15.98 10.78
CA SER A 116 19.55 17.00 10.53
C SER A 116 19.34 18.31 11.27
N SER A 117 20.37 18.76 11.99
CA SER A 117 20.68 20.18 12.23
C SER A 117 22.15 20.32 12.61
N PHE A 118 23.05 20.19 11.63
CA PHE A 118 24.38 20.80 11.75
C PHE A 118 24.17 22.32 11.79
N ARG A 119 24.20 22.93 12.98
CA ARG A 119 24.38 24.37 13.13
C ARG A 119 25.82 24.64 13.57
N VAL A 120 26.44 25.48 12.76
CA VAL A 120 27.84 25.87 12.77
C VAL A 120 28.11 26.88 13.89
N ARG A 121 29.32 26.79 14.45
CA ARG A 121 30.22 27.89 14.87
C ARG A 121 30.07 28.57 16.25
N SER A 122 31.28 28.81 16.78
CA SER A 122 31.78 29.89 17.64
C SER A 122 31.53 29.84 19.15
N LEU A 123 32.49 29.24 19.87
CA LEU A 123 32.87 29.70 21.21
C LEU A 123 33.79 30.93 21.04
N LYS A 124 33.28 32.12 21.35
CA LYS A 124 34.09 33.27 21.73
C LYS A 124 34.25 33.28 23.25
N LEU A 125 35.47 33.56 23.68
CA LEU A 125 35.91 33.79 25.06
C LEU A 125 34.96 34.72 25.82
N PHE A 126 34.78 34.43 27.11
CA PHE A 126 34.63 35.48 28.13
C PHE A 126 35.25 35.00 29.46
N THR A 127 36.16 35.87 29.94
CA THR A 127 36.81 36.01 31.26
C THR A 127 37.67 34.87 31.78
#